data_AF-A0A968PED7-F1
#
_entry.id   AF-A0A968PED7-F1
#
_cell.length_a   1.000
_cell.length_b   1.000
_cell.length_c   1.000
_cell.angle_alpha   90.00
_cell.angle_beta   90.00
_cell.angle_gamma   90.00
#
_symmetry.space_group_name_H-M   'P 1'
#
loop_
_entity.id
_entity.type
_entity.pdbx_description
1 polymer ?
#
loop_
_entity_poly.entity_id
_entity_poly.type
_entity_poly.pdbx_seq_one_letter_code
_entity_poly.pdbx_strand_id
1 'polypeptide(L)'
;MREQHLRVVTIIDPGVQANHSYSVYREGLEQGMFIRTPAGDLFEGYVWPGLSVFPDFSRVAVRAWWGAMVAQWLNDYGISGIWNDMNEPAIFLRPDVQGPADVGTIASDAVQGATDEATTHAELHNLYGQGMAQATHEGLRQASPDQRPFVVGRSGFAGIQRWTAAWMGDNTSWWEHIEMMLPQLMNMGMSGVPFAGVDIGGFFMQTSAELLARWYQAGILQPFCRNHDVKGMIPQEPWVFGPEIEAICRDYLNLRYRLMPYLYTLFWETSHTGAPCSRPLLYHFPADLHGYPIHDQTMLGPWLLAAPVYRPGQVKRMVYLPAGTWYDWWTDEVLEGPTHLLADAPLERMPLYVRAGAILPSGPAMQYTDEKPLNPLTLDIYPGMGIFTLYEDDGISFAYQQGDYCTTTYELVQDGGRLTLTIGERVGNYTPPPRDVVVRVHNVATRPDTTYPTVQYDAEQRLLTLRFVDDGTARVIAFE
;
A
#
# COMPACT_ATOMS: atom_id res chain seq x y z
N MET A 1 -16.34 12.30 -12.40
CA MET A 1 -15.35 11.63 -11.52
C MET A 1 -15.42 12.15 -10.09
N ARG A 2 -15.07 13.42 -9.81
CA ARG A 2 -15.13 13.98 -8.44
C ARG A 2 -16.51 13.88 -7.77
N GLU A 3 -17.59 14.17 -8.50
CA GLU A 3 -18.97 13.99 -8.01
C GLU A 3 -19.34 12.53 -7.68
N GLN A 4 -18.58 11.57 -8.21
CA GLN A 4 -18.72 10.14 -7.92
C GLN A 4 -17.67 9.66 -6.89
N HIS A 5 -16.98 10.59 -6.23
CA HIS A 5 -15.92 10.32 -5.25
C HIS A 5 -14.69 9.57 -5.82
N LEU A 6 -14.51 9.64 -7.14
CA LEU A 6 -13.35 9.07 -7.82
C LEU A 6 -12.22 10.10 -7.93
N ARG A 7 -11.03 9.71 -7.46
CA ARG A 7 -9.78 10.47 -7.58
C ARG A 7 -9.08 10.07 -8.89
N VAL A 8 -8.56 11.05 -9.63
CA VAL A 8 -7.92 10.83 -10.93
C VAL A 8 -6.42 11.01 -10.80
N VAL A 9 -5.64 9.99 -11.18
CA VAL A 9 -4.18 10.03 -11.22
C VAL A 9 -3.76 9.91 -12.69
N THR A 10 -2.89 10.82 -13.17
CA THR A 10 -2.42 10.81 -14.55
C THR A 10 -0.96 10.42 -14.65
N ILE A 11 -0.61 9.68 -15.70
CA ILE A 11 0.77 9.30 -16.00
C ILE A 11 1.55 10.49 -16.59
N ILE A 12 2.85 10.56 -16.28
CA ILE A 12 3.81 11.48 -16.90
C ILE A 12 5.17 10.79 -17.04
N ASP A 13 5.79 10.95 -18.20
CA ASP A 13 7.08 10.37 -18.55
C ASP A 13 8.13 11.49 -18.66
N PRO A 14 9.42 11.21 -18.44
CA PRO A 14 10.46 12.22 -18.49
C PRO A 14 10.80 12.71 -19.91
N GLY A 15 10.44 11.95 -20.95
CA GLY A 15 10.77 12.29 -22.34
C GLY A 15 9.93 13.45 -22.88
N VAL A 16 10.59 14.57 -23.21
CA VAL A 16 9.97 15.73 -23.86
C VAL A 16 10.18 15.64 -25.37
N GLN A 17 9.09 15.52 -26.14
CA GLN A 17 9.18 15.42 -27.60
C GLN A 17 10.01 16.56 -28.21
N ALA A 18 11.01 16.21 -29.03
CA ALA A 18 11.91 17.14 -29.70
C ALA A 18 11.20 17.85 -30.88
N ASN A 19 10.26 18.74 -30.56
CA ASN A 19 9.37 19.38 -31.52
C ASN A 19 9.26 20.88 -31.24
N HIS A 20 9.74 21.73 -32.16
CA HIS A 20 9.68 23.20 -32.01
C HIS A 20 8.27 23.78 -31.96
N SER A 21 7.23 23.03 -32.31
CA SER A 21 5.84 23.45 -32.11
C SER A 21 5.33 23.15 -30.69
N TYR A 22 6.04 22.31 -29.93
CA TYR A 22 5.70 21.99 -28.55
C TYR A 22 6.30 23.01 -27.60
N SER A 23 5.45 23.69 -26.82
CA SER A 23 5.86 24.79 -25.95
C SER A 23 6.89 24.38 -24.90
N VAL A 24 6.69 23.23 -24.26
CA VAL A 24 7.59 22.68 -23.23
C VAL A 24 8.99 22.44 -23.79
N TYR A 25 9.09 21.91 -25.01
CA TYR A 25 10.39 21.73 -25.67
C TYR A 25 11.08 23.07 -25.95
N ARG A 26 10.37 24.04 -26.55
CA ARG A 26 10.96 25.37 -26.81
C ARG A 26 11.44 26.05 -25.53
N GLU A 27 10.61 26.05 -24.50
CA GLU A 27 10.96 26.68 -23.22
C GLU A 27 12.16 25.99 -22.57
N GLY A 28 12.16 24.67 -22.54
CA GLY A 28 13.30 23.89 -22.01
C GLY A 28 14.59 24.11 -22.82
N LEU A 29 14.51 24.35 -24.13
CA LEU A 29 15.66 24.73 -24.95
C LEU A 29 16.19 26.11 -24.58
N GLU A 30 15.31 27.11 -24.54
CA GLU A 30 15.65 28.51 -24.27
C GLU A 30 16.29 28.68 -22.88
N GLN A 31 15.80 27.93 -21.89
CA GLN A 31 16.31 27.98 -20.51
C GLN A 31 17.40 26.93 -20.24
N GLY A 32 17.74 26.09 -21.23
CA GLY A 32 18.76 25.06 -21.13
C GLY A 32 18.47 24.01 -20.05
N MET A 33 17.27 23.41 -20.05
CA MET A 33 16.79 22.46 -19.05
C MET A 33 17.15 21.00 -19.32
N PHE A 34 17.64 20.68 -20.52
CA PHE A 34 17.86 19.31 -20.98
C PHE A 34 19.31 18.83 -20.82
N ILE A 35 19.44 17.51 -20.68
CA ILE A 35 20.72 16.77 -20.64
C ILE A 35 21.45 16.92 -21.97
N ARG A 36 22.79 16.95 -21.93
CA ARG A 36 23.65 17.15 -23.11
C ARG A 36 24.63 15.99 -23.31
N THR A 37 25.10 15.82 -24.54
CA THR A 37 26.22 14.93 -24.87
C THR A 37 27.55 15.58 -24.46
N PRO A 38 28.67 14.84 -24.42
CA PRO A 38 30.00 15.43 -24.22
C PRO A 38 30.38 16.51 -25.24
N ALA A 39 29.80 16.47 -26.44
CA ALA A 39 30.02 17.48 -27.49
C ALA A 39 29.24 18.79 -27.24
N GLY A 40 28.34 18.81 -26.25
CA GLY A 40 27.50 19.96 -25.91
C GLY A 40 26.14 19.98 -26.62
N ASP A 41 25.88 19.04 -27.52
CA ASP A 41 24.57 18.86 -28.17
C ASP A 41 23.54 18.33 -27.17
N LEU A 42 22.25 18.44 -27.47
CA LEU A 42 21.20 17.81 -26.66
C LEU A 42 21.36 16.29 -26.72
N PHE A 43 21.16 15.62 -25.59
CA PHE A 43 20.97 14.19 -25.61
C PHE A 43 19.56 13.88 -26.12
N GLU A 44 19.47 13.07 -27.17
CA GLU A 44 18.22 12.64 -27.79
C GLU A 44 18.03 11.13 -27.64
N GLY A 45 16.79 10.71 -27.38
CA GLY A 45 16.39 9.31 -27.30
C GLY A 45 14.96 9.10 -27.77
N TYR A 46 14.61 7.88 -28.17
CA TYR A 46 13.26 7.54 -28.59
C TYR A 46 12.43 7.02 -27.42
N VAL A 47 11.24 7.58 -27.24
CA VAL A 47 10.20 7.13 -26.28
C VAL A 47 8.82 7.24 -26.94
N TRP A 48 7.72 7.13 -26.19
CA TRP A 48 6.35 7.13 -26.74
C TRP A 48 6.03 8.31 -27.68
N PRO A 49 6.46 9.56 -27.40
CA PRO A 49 6.26 10.68 -28.32
C PRO A 49 7.18 10.68 -29.55
N GLY A 50 8.06 9.69 -29.71
CA GLY A 50 9.12 9.65 -30.71
C GLY A 50 10.44 10.23 -30.17
N LEU A 51 11.21 10.87 -31.05
CA LEU A 51 12.48 11.52 -30.69
C LEU A 51 12.23 12.58 -29.60
N SER A 52 12.95 12.46 -28.50
CA SER A 52 12.72 13.23 -27.27
C SER A 52 14.03 13.61 -26.61
N VAL A 53 13.98 14.68 -25.83
CA VAL A 53 15.06 15.14 -24.94
C VAL A 53 14.64 14.97 -23.50
N PHE A 54 15.63 14.94 -22.59
CA PHE A 54 15.41 14.55 -21.20
C PHE A 54 15.78 15.70 -20.26
N PRO A 55 14.89 16.12 -19.33
CA PRO A 55 15.21 17.12 -18.32
C PRO A 55 16.34 16.64 -17.42
N ASP A 56 17.24 17.55 -17.05
CA ASP A 56 18.32 17.26 -16.11
C ASP A 56 17.88 17.49 -14.65
N PHE A 57 17.18 16.51 -14.07
CA PHE A 57 16.62 16.60 -12.72
C PHE A 57 17.66 16.75 -11.59
N SER A 58 18.97 16.63 -11.88
CA SER A 58 20.02 16.94 -10.91
C SER A 58 20.02 18.43 -10.53
N ARG A 59 19.58 19.30 -11.44
CA ARG A 59 19.57 20.75 -11.26
C ARG A 59 18.28 21.23 -10.58
N VAL A 60 18.44 22.07 -9.55
CA VAL A 60 17.31 22.69 -8.81
C VAL A 60 16.35 23.44 -9.75
N ALA A 61 16.90 24.19 -10.72
CA ALA A 61 16.09 24.95 -11.68
C ALA A 61 15.20 24.05 -12.54
N VAL A 62 15.70 22.87 -12.95
CA VAL A 62 14.92 21.90 -13.73
C VAL A 62 13.80 21.29 -12.89
N ARG A 63 14.07 20.97 -11.62
CA ARG A 63 13.03 20.47 -10.71
C ARG A 63 11.94 21.51 -10.46
N ALA A 64 12.30 22.78 -10.29
CA ALA A 64 11.32 23.86 -10.15
C ALA A 64 10.49 24.08 -11.42
N TRP A 65 11.12 24.05 -12.60
CA TRP A 65 10.45 24.14 -13.90
C TRP A 65 9.45 22.99 -14.11
N TRP A 66 9.87 21.76 -13.83
CA TRP A 66 9.00 20.59 -13.87
C TRP A 66 7.84 20.69 -12.87
N GLY A 67 8.14 21.04 -11.62
CA GLY A 67 7.14 21.20 -10.56
C GLY A 67 6.09 22.26 -10.90
N ALA A 68 6.48 23.36 -11.53
CA ALA A 68 5.54 24.39 -11.98
C ALA A 68 4.56 23.87 -13.05
N MET A 69 5.02 23.03 -13.98
CA MET A 69 4.13 22.39 -14.97
C MET A 69 3.17 21.39 -14.32
N VAL A 70 3.65 20.61 -13.34
CA VAL A 70 2.80 19.69 -12.56
C VAL A 70 1.74 20.47 -11.76
N ALA A 71 2.14 21.58 -11.13
CA ALA A 71 1.23 22.47 -10.40
C ALA A 71 0.14 23.03 -11.31
N GLN A 72 0.53 23.50 -12.50
CA GLN A 72 -0.40 23.98 -13.52
C GLN A 72 -1.36 22.86 -13.95
N TRP A 73 -0.87 21.66 -14.21
CA TRP A 73 -1.69 20.51 -14.60
C TRP A 73 -2.76 20.17 -13.55
N LEU A 74 -2.41 20.23 -12.27
CA LEU A 74 -3.36 20.05 -11.17
C LEU A 74 -4.44 21.15 -11.16
N ASN A 75 -4.06 22.42 -11.36
CA ASN A 75 -4.98 23.54 -11.37
C ASN A 75 -5.93 23.51 -12.58
N ASP A 76 -5.42 23.16 -13.75
CA ASP A 76 -6.17 23.19 -15.02
C ASP A 76 -7.16 22.03 -15.10
N TYR A 77 -6.81 20.84 -14.59
CA TYR A 77 -7.60 19.61 -14.78
C TYR A 77 -8.16 19.00 -13.50
N GLY A 78 -7.74 19.47 -12.33
CA GLY A 78 -8.23 18.95 -11.06
C GLY A 78 -7.87 17.49 -10.81
N ILE A 79 -6.70 17.03 -11.26
CA ILE A 79 -6.16 15.71 -10.90
C ILE A 79 -5.91 15.60 -9.39
N SER A 80 -5.71 14.38 -8.90
CA SER A 80 -5.48 14.05 -7.48
C SER A 80 -4.09 13.46 -7.22
N GLY A 81 -3.29 13.26 -8.27
CA GLY A 81 -1.94 12.73 -8.16
C GLY A 81 -1.32 12.45 -9.52
N ILE A 82 -0.05 12.03 -9.49
CA ILE A 82 0.74 11.74 -10.68
C ILE A 82 1.38 10.36 -10.57
N TRP A 83 1.40 9.65 -11.69
CA TRP A 83 2.23 8.46 -11.89
C TRP A 83 3.46 8.85 -12.73
N ASN A 84 4.66 8.84 -12.13
CA ASN A 84 5.92 9.00 -12.85
C ASN A 84 6.36 7.65 -13.40
N ASP A 85 6.27 7.48 -14.71
CA ASP A 85 6.69 6.25 -15.41
C ASP A 85 7.95 6.50 -16.23
N MET A 86 8.59 5.41 -16.69
CA MET A 86 9.77 5.45 -17.58
C MET A 86 10.96 6.23 -17.00
N ASN A 87 11.03 6.36 -15.67
CA ASN A 87 11.93 7.27 -14.98
C ASN A 87 13.25 6.64 -14.51
N GLU A 88 13.58 5.42 -14.96
CA GLU A 88 14.88 4.78 -14.74
C GLU A 88 16.09 5.60 -15.25
N PRO A 89 16.08 6.34 -16.39
CA PRO A 89 15.07 6.52 -17.44
C PRO A 89 15.13 5.49 -18.58
N ALA A 90 13.97 4.97 -18.97
CA ALA A 90 13.84 4.00 -20.06
C ALA A 90 13.80 4.69 -21.44
N ILE A 91 14.57 4.16 -22.40
CA ILE A 91 14.65 4.65 -23.79
C ILE A 91 14.50 3.48 -24.76
N PHE A 92 13.70 3.62 -25.80
CA PHE A 92 13.65 2.63 -26.89
C PHE A 92 14.92 2.69 -27.74
N LEU A 93 15.57 1.54 -27.94
CA LEU A 93 16.81 1.46 -28.73
C LEU A 93 16.58 1.73 -30.22
N ARG A 94 15.33 1.63 -30.70
CA ARG A 94 14.96 1.88 -32.09
C ARG A 94 13.58 2.56 -32.18
N PRO A 95 13.35 3.42 -33.19
CA PRO A 95 12.08 4.11 -33.36
C PRO A 95 10.90 3.20 -33.71
N ASP A 96 11.17 2.03 -34.31
CA ASP A 96 10.18 1.05 -34.75
C ASP A 96 9.78 0.03 -33.68
N VAL A 97 10.49 0.00 -32.54
CA VAL A 97 10.20 -0.91 -31.42
C VAL A 97 9.64 -0.11 -30.25
N GLN A 98 8.34 -0.23 -30.03
CA GLN A 98 7.67 0.23 -28.81
C GLN A 98 7.41 -1.00 -27.93
N GLY A 99 8.21 -1.19 -26.87
CA GLY A 99 8.03 -2.32 -25.95
C GLY A 99 9.30 -2.75 -25.20
N PRO A 100 9.17 -3.70 -24.26
CA PRO A 100 10.21 -4.04 -23.28
C PRO A 100 11.43 -4.78 -23.85
N ALA A 101 11.36 -5.27 -25.10
CA ALA A 101 12.39 -6.15 -25.67
C ALA A 101 13.69 -5.43 -26.07
N ASP A 102 13.65 -4.12 -26.32
CA ASP A 102 14.78 -3.31 -26.79
C ASP A 102 14.80 -1.94 -26.06
N VAL A 103 14.96 -1.97 -24.73
CA VAL A 103 15.02 -0.78 -23.87
C VAL A 103 16.46 -0.57 -23.37
N GLY A 104 16.94 0.66 -23.45
CA GLY A 104 18.19 1.13 -22.86
C GLY A 104 17.95 2.33 -21.93
N THR A 105 19.02 3.08 -21.68
CA THR A 105 19.00 4.32 -20.88
C THR A 105 19.83 5.40 -21.57
N ILE A 106 19.85 6.61 -21.00
CA ILE A 106 20.73 7.70 -21.40
C ILE A 106 22.20 7.23 -21.41
N ALA A 107 22.98 7.70 -22.40
CA ALA A 107 24.38 7.35 -22.53
C ALA A 107 25.18 7.73 -21.26
N SER A 108 26.03 6.82 -20.78
CA SER A 108 26.76 6.96 -19.52
C SER A 108 27.60 8.23 -19.42
N ASP A 109 28.12 8.74 -20.53
CA ASP A 109 28.95 9.95 -20.62
C ASP A 109 28.14 11.23 -20.87
N ALA A 110 26.81 11.16 -20.98
CA ALA A 110 25.97 12.34 -21.09
C ALA A 110 26.17 13.25 -19.87
N VAL A 111 26.38 14.54 -20.14
CA VAL A 111 26.74 15.55 -19.15
C VAL A 111 25.49 16.09 -18.48
N GLN A 112 25.54 16.17 -17.16
CA GLN A 112 24.47 16.59 -16.27
C GLN A 112 25.02 17.45 -15.13
N GLY A 113 24.16 18.16 -14.42
CA GLY A 113 24.54 19.02 -13.29
C GLY A 113 24.72 20.49 -13.68
N ALA A 114 24.88 21.33 -12.67
CA ALA A 114 25.27 22.73 -12.88
C ALA A 114 26.69 22.81 -13.45
N THR A 115 27.07 23.93 -14.09
CA THR A 115 28.38 24.06 -14.76
C THR A 115 29.57 23.83 -13.81
N ASP A 116 29.44 24.21 -12.55
CA ASP A 116 30.42 24.05 -11.48
C ASP A 116 30.37 22.68 -10.78
N GLU A 117 29.29 21.93 -10.96
CA GLU A 117 29.06 20.59 -10.39
C GLU A 117 28.81 19.55 -11.51
N ALA A 118 29.35 19.80 -12.70
CA ALA A 118 29.08 18.97 -13.88
C ALA A 118 29.59 17.53 -13.65
N THR A 119 28.72 16.58 -13.94
CA THR A 119 28.91 15.14 -13.76
C THR A 119 28.35 14.41 -14.98
N THR A 120 28.31 13.09 -14.93
CA THR A 120 27.86 12.22 -16.01
C THR A 120 26.63 11.43 -15.61
N HIS A 121 25.87 10.95 -16.60
CA HIS A 121 24.75 10.06 -16.35
C HIS A 121 25.17 8.79 -15.62
N ALA A 122 26.38 8.27 -15.80
CA ALA A 122 26.89 7.14 -15.04
C ALA A 122 26.83 7.35 -13.51
N GLU A 123 27.09 8.56 -13.02
CA GLU A 123 27.03 8.87 -11.59
C GLU A 123 25.60 9.16 -11.12
N LEU A 124 24.75 9.68 -12.02
CA LEU A 124 23.40 10.15 -11.69
C LEU A 124 22.26 9.22 -12.08
N HIS A 125 22.51 8.13 -12.82
CA HIS A 125 21.49 7.24 -13.37
C HIS A 125 20.44 6.85 -12.31
N ASN A 126 20.92 6.30 -11.19
CA ASN A 126 20.05 5.85 -10.09
C ASN A 126 19.36 7.00 -9.32
N LEU A 127 19.77 8.25 -9.53
CA LEU A 127 19.15 9.45 -8.92
C LEU A 127 18.18 10.17 -9.87
N TYR A 128 18.08 9.75 -11.13
CA TYR A 128 17.22 10.39 -12.11
C TYR A 128 15.74 10.34 -11.69
N GLY A 129 15.23 9.13 -11.42
CA GLY A 129 13.87 8.93 -10.94
C GLY A 129 13.59 9.60 -9.59
N GLN A 130 14.60 9.65 -8.71
CA GLN A 130 14.53 10.38 -7.43
C GLN A 130 14.27 11.88 -7.65
N GLY A 131 14.99 12.50 -8.59
CA GLY A 131 14.85 13.92 -8.91
C GLY A 131 13.50 14.25 -9.54
N MET A 132 13.00 13.38 -10.43
CA MET A 132 11.67 13.51 -11.04
C MET A 132 10.54 13.39 -10.00
N ALA A 133 10.64 12.41 -9.10
CA ALA A 133 9.66 12.20 -8.04
C ALA A 133 9.63 13.39 -7.07
N GLN A 134 10.80 13.91 -6.68
CA GLN A 134 10.90 15.11 -5.85
C GLN A 134 10.25 16.32 -6.53
N ALA A 135 10.60 16.59 -7.79
CA ALA A 135 10.05 17.72 -8.54
C ALA A 135 8.53 17.64 -8.67
N THR A 136 8.01 16.44 -8.96
CA THR A 136 6.57 16.19 -9.06
C THR A 136 5.87 16.40 -7.71
N HIS A 137 6.41 15.84 -6.63
CA HIS A 137 5.86 15.99 -5.29
C HIS A 137 5.81 17.46 -4.85
N GLU A 138 6.91 18.19 -5.03
CA GLU A 138 7.01 19.61 -4.68
C GLU A 138 6.05 20.46 -5.52
N GLY A 139 5.89 20.16 -6.82
CA GLY A 139 4.91 20.82 -7.68
C GLY A 139 3.46 20.63 -7.21
N LEU A 140 3.07 19.38 -6.88
CA LEU A 140 1.75 19.10 -6.31
C LEU A 140 1.54 19.83 -4.98
N ARG A 141 2.56 19.84 -4.11
CA ARG A 141 2.51 20.54 -2.82
C ARG A 141 2.40 22.06 -3.00
N GLN A 142 3.02 22.63 -4.02
CA GLN A 142 2.89 24.05 -4.33
C GLN A 142 1.46 24.40 -4.75
N ALA A 143 0.83 23.56 -5.58
CA ALA A 143 -0.54 23.79 -6.04
C ALA A 143 -1.60 23.53 -4.96
N SER A 144 -1.33 22.60 -4.04
CA SER A 144 -2.24 22.23 -2.95
C SER A 144 -1.47 22.11 -1.63
N PRO A 145 -1.10 23.23 -0.99
CA PRO A 145 -0.21 23.24 0.19
C PRO A 145 -0.81 22.54 1.41
N ASP A 146 -2.14 22.49 1.48
CA ASP A 146 -2.87 21.90 2.61
C ASP A 146 -3.20 20.42 2.41
N GLN A 147 -2.88 19.80 1.26
CA GLN A 147 -3.21 18.39 0.99
C GLN A 147 -1.97 17.54 0.74
N ARG A 148 -1.97 16.31 1.23
CA ARG A 148 -0.89 15.34 1.00
C ARG A 148 -0.81 14.99 -0.51
N PRO A 149 0.34 15.19 -1.16
CA PRO A 149 0.51 14.79 -2.56
C PRO A 149 0.45 13.28 -2.72
N PHE A 150 -0.18 12.82 -3.81
CA PHE A 150 -0.06 11.43 -4.25
C PHE A 150 0.82 11.36 -5.49
N VAL A 151 2.00 10.76 -5.32
CA VAL A 151 2.90 10.39 -6.42
C VAL A 151 3.11 8.88 -6.34
N VAL A 152 3.06 8.20 -7.48
CA VAL A 152 3.51 6.82 -7.63
C VAL A 152 4.62 6.79 -8.69
N GLY A 153 5.72 6.12 -8.41
CA GLY A 153 6.88 6.04 -9.29
C GLY A 153 7.35 4.60 -9.47
N ARG A 154 8.06 4.33 -10.58
CA ARG A 154 8.67 3.02 -10.83
C ARG A 154 10.11 2.92 -10.30
N SER A 155 10.90 3.99 -10.45
CA SER A 155 12.31 4.01 -10.03
C SER A 155 12.62 5.11 -9.00
N GLY A 156 13.70 4.89 -8.26
CA GLY A 156 14.22 5.81 -7.26
C GLY A 156 15.46 5.26 -6.58
N PHE A 157 15.95 5.97 -5.56
CA PHE A 157 17.10 5.56 -4.75
C PHE A 157 16.75 5.50 -3.27
N ALA A 158 17.71 5.15 -2.41
CA ALA A 158 17.54 5.23 -0.97
C ALA A 158 17.05 6.64 -0.55
N GLY A 159 15.91 6.70 0.14
CA GLY A 159 15.24 7.95 0.48
C GLY A 159 14.07 8.36 -0.43
N ILE A 160 13.72 7.56 -1.43
CA ILE A 160 12.58 7.80 -2.34
C ILE A 160 11.23 7.91 -1.61
N GLN A 161 11.07 7.24 -0.47
CA GLN A 161 9.83 7.21 0.31
C GLN A 161 9.38 8.59 0.83
N ARG A 162 10.27 9.59 0.79
CA ARG A 162 9.92 10.99 1.10
C ARG A 162 9.01 11.62 0.04
N TRP A 163 9.04 11.10 -1.18
CA TRP A 163 8.48 11.79 -2.35
C TRP A 163 7.34 11.02 -3.01
N THR A 164 7.41 9.68 -3.02
CA THR A 164 6.48 8.86 -3.80
C THR A 164 6.23 7.48 -3.19
N ALA A 165 5.05 6.92 -3.47
CA ALA A 165 4.79 5.50 -3.40
C ALA A 165 5.55 4.78 -4.54
N ALA A 166 5.78 3.47 -4.39
CA ALA A 166 6.47 2.65 -5.38
C ALA A 166 5.51 1.66 -6.05
N TRP A 167 5.49 1.66 -7.37
CA TRP A 167 4.92 0.56 -8.15
C TRP A 167 6.08 -0.27 -8.70
N MET A 168 5.99 -1.59 -8.55
CA MET A 168 7.09 -2.53 -8.81
C MET A 168 7.29 -2.88 -10.30
N GLY A 169 6.69 -2.11 -11.20
CA GLY A 169 6.87 -2.28 -12.64
C GLY A 169 5.98 -3.38 -13.25
N ASP A 170 6.32 -3.68 -14.49
CA ASP A 170 5.52 -4.46 -15.42
C ASP A 170 5.56 -5.98 -15.10
N ASN A 171 4.90 -6.42 -14.03
CA ASN A 171 4.77 -7.85 -13.73
C ASN A 171 3.88 -8.57 -14.75
N THR A 172 4.06 -9.87 -14.94
CA THR A 172 3.28 -10.67 -15.89
C THR A 172 2.14 -11.40 -15.19
N SER A 173 1.07 -11.68 -15.93
CA SER A 173 -0.06 -12.55 -15.55
C SER A 173 0.36 -14.03 -15.43
N TRP A 174 1.33 -14.32 -14.56
CA TRP A 174 1.90 -15.64 -14.29
C TRP A 174 1.81 -15.99 -12.80
N TRP A 175 1.71 -17.28 -12.49
CA TRP A 175 1.64 -17.78 -11.11
C TRP A 175 2.94 -17.52 -10.34
N GLU A 176 4.08 -17.55 -11.04
CA GLU A 176 5.39 -17.21 -10.48
C GLU A 176 5.46 -15.75 -10.05
N HIS A 177 4.72 -14.84 -10.69
CA HIS A 177 4.74 -13.42 -10.34
C HIS A 177 3.88 -13.09 -9.10
N ILE A 178 2.82 -13.86 -8.85
CA ILE A 178 2.11 -13.79 -7.55
C ILE A 178 2.95 -14.42 -6.43
N GLU A 179 3.72 -15.48 -6.71
CA GLU A 179 4.72 -16.02 -5.76
C GLU A 179 5.80 -14.97 -5.41
N MET A 180 6.30 -14.25 -6.41
CA MET A 180 7.30 -13.20 -6.24
C MET A 180 6.78 -11.92 -5.56
N MET A 181 5.46 -11.69 -5.55
CA MET A 181 4.85 -10.48 -4.99
C MET A 181 5.23 -10.26 -3.53
N LEU A 182 5.02 -11.24 -2.66
CA LEU A 182 5.29 -11.11 -1.24
C LEU A 182 6.77 -10.83 -0.91
N PRO A 183 7.76 -11.59 -1.42
CA PRO A 183 9.15 -11.28 -1.15
C PRO A 183 9.56 -9.91 -1.70
N GLN A 184 9.06 -9.48 -2.87
CA GLN A 184 9.35 -8.13 -3.38
C GLN A 184 8.86 -7.05 -2.41
N LEU A 185 7.59 -7.11 -1.98
CA LEU A 185 7.00 -6.09 -1.11
C LEU A 185 7.61 -6.09 0.29
N MET A 186 7.90 -7.26 0.86
CA MET A 186 8.56 -7.36 2.15
C MET A 186 9.98 -6.80 2.09
N ASN A 187 10.74 -7.08 1.03
CA ASN A 187 12.09 -6.52 0.88
C ASN A 187 12.07 -5.00 0.67
N MET A 188 11.13 -4.48 -0.11
CA MET A 188 10.94 -3.03 -0.28
C MET A 188 10.58 -2.34 1.03
N GLY A 189 9.65 -2.93 1.79
CA GLY A 189 9.30 -2.46 3.13
C GLY A 189 10.49 -2.44 4.08
N MET A 190 11.26 -3.54 4.15
CA MET A 190 12.48 -3.62 4.95
C MET A 190 13.59 -2.66 4.49
N SER A 191 13.56 -2.25 3.22
CA SER A 191 14.49 -1.27 2.64
C SER A 191 14.03 0.18 2.80
N GLY A 192 12.96 0.43 3.56
CA GLY A 192 12.45 1.77 3.84
C GLY A 192 11.53 2.34 2.76
N VAL A 193 11.01 1.51 1.86
CA VAL A 193 9.99 1.88 0.85
C VAL A 193 8.71 1.07 1.07
N PRO A 194 7.95 1.38 2.15
CA PRO A 194 6.83 0.54 2.59
C PRO A 194 5.54 0.77 1.81
N PHE A 195 5.34 1.94 1.19
CA PHE A 195 4.16 2.19 0.35
C PHE A 195 4.40 1.65 -1.06
N ALA A 196 4.48 0.33 -1.19
CA ALA A 196 4.78 -0.37 -2.43
C ALA A 196 3.65 -1.32 -2.89
N GLY A 197 3.60 -1.62 -4.19
CA GLY A 197 2.62 -2.53 -4.79
C GLY A 197 3.00 -3.01 -6.19
N VAL A 198 2.47 -4.14 -6.61
CA VAL A 198 2.59 -4.68 -7.97
C VAL A 198 1.22 -4.63 -8.65
N ASP A 199 1.14 -4.87 -9.96
CA ASP A 199 -0.16 -4.87 -10.64
C ASP A 199 -0.92 -6.16 -10.37
N ILE A 200 -2.05 -6.01 -9.67
CA ILE A 200 -3.00 -7.10 -9.39
C ILE A 200 -3.55 -7.60 -10.72
N GLY A 201 -3.33 -8.88 -10.99
CA GLY A 201 -3.77 -9.56 -12.21
C GLY A 201 -2.66 -9.74 -13.24
N GLY A 202 -1.63 -8.88 -13.21
CA GLY A 202 -0.48 -8.86 -14.12
C GLY A 202 -0.60 -7.78 -15.20
N PHE A 203 0.48 -7.05 -15.47
CA PHE A 203 0.58 -6.07 -16.54
C PHE A 203 0.76 -6.68 -17.92
N PHE A 204 1.62 -7.70 -18.05
CA PHE A 204 1.81 -8.39 -19.34
C PHE A 204 1.02 -9.69 -19.40
N MET A 205 0.66 -10.10 -20.62
CA MET A 205 -0.02 -11.35 -20.93
C MET A 205 -1.44 -11.44 -20.34
N GLN A 206 -2.20 -12.42 -20.83
CA GLN A 206 -3.59 -12.61 -20.43
C GLN A 206 -3.70 -13.29 -19.07
N THR A 207 -4.48 -12.70 -18.16
CA THR A 207 -4.85 -13.34 -16.90
C THR A 207 -5.97 -14.40 -17.10
N SER A 208 -6.25 -15.17 -16.07
CA SER A 208 -7.36 -16.15 -16.04
C SER A 208 -8.29 -15.88 -14.86
N ALA A 209 -9.51 -16.43 -14.90
CA ALA A 209 -10.47 -16.31 -13.80
C ALA A 209 -9.89 -16.71 -12.44
N GLU A 210 -9.24 -17.87 -12.38
CA GLU A 210 -8.61 -18.38 -11.16
C GLU A 210 -7.45 -17.47 -10.71
N LEU A 211 -6.57 -17.11 -11.65
CA LEU A 211 -5.40 -16.28 -11.35
C LEU A 211 -5.81 -14.89 -10.86
N LEU A 212 -6.83 -14.28 -11.46
CA LEU A 212 -7.35 -12.98 -11.03
C LEU A 212 -7.93 -13.06 -9.61
N ALA A 213 -8.73 -14.09 -9.29
CA ALA A 213 -9.25 -14.28 -7.93
C ALA A 213 -8.11 -14.39 -6.90
N ARG A 214 -7.06 -15.19 -7.19
CA ARG A 214 -5.89 -15.30 -6.31
C ARG A 214 -5.09 -14.01 -6.22
N TRP A 215 -4.99 -13.25 -7.32
CA TRP A 215 -4.39 -11.92 -7.32
C TRP A 215 -5.14 -10.93 -6.42
N TYR A 216 -6.48 -10.91 -6.41
CA TYR A 216 -7.22 -10.03 -5.50
C TYR A 216 -7.09 -10.47 -4.04
N GLN A 217 -7.04 -11.77 -3.76
CA GLN A 217 -6.77 -12.29 -2.41
C GLN A 217 -5.42 -11.79 -1.88
N ALA A 218 -4.37 -11.95 -2.68
CA ALA A 218 -3.02 -11.54 -2.31
C ALA A 218 -2.85 -10.01 -2.38
N GLY A 219 -3.49 -9.36 -3.35
CA GLY A 219 -3.39 -7.95 -3.68
C GLY A 219 -3.91 -7.02 -2.60
N ILE A 220 -4.93 -7.44 -1.85
CA ILE A 220 -5.42 -6.63 -0.73
C ILE A 220 -4.41 -6.49 0.43
N LEU A 221 -3.38 -7.34 0.47
CA LEU A 221 -2.30 -7.26 1.46
C LEU A 221 -1.29 -6.17 1.12
N GLN A 222 -1.31 -5.63 -0.10
CA GLN A 222 -0.32 -4.66 -0.56
C GLN A 222 -0.64 -3.26 -0.01
N PRO A 223 0.36 -2.50 0.46
CA PRO A 223 0.19 -1.09 0.83
C PRO A 223 -0.39 -0.27 -0.34
N PHE A 224 0.20 -0.38 -1.53
CA PHE A 224 -0.36 0.16 -2.77
C PHE A 224 -1.13 -0.93 -3.52
N CYS A 225 -2.46 -0.88 -3.49
CA CYS A 225 -3.34 -1.92 -4.04
C CYS A 225 -3.96 -1.43 -5.35
N ARG A 226 -3.37 -1.81 -6.50
CA ARG A 226 -3.81 -1.40 -7.84
C ARG A 226 -3.97 -2.60 -8.77
N ASN A 227 -5.08 -2.68 -9.48
CA ASN A 227 -5.24 -3.53 -10.67
C ASN A 227 -4.89 -2.71 -11.92
N HIS A 228 -4.06 -3.28 -12.79
CA HIS A 228 -3.59 -2.61 -13.99
C HIS A 228 -3.11 -3.64 -15.02
N ASP A 229 -3.29 -3.34 -16.30
CA ASP A 229 -2.96 -4.20 -17.43
C ASP A 229 -2.49 -3.36 -18.62
N VAL A 230 -1.67 -3.95 -19.48
CA VAL A 230 -1.26 -3.36 -20.74
C VAL A 230 -2.44 -3.30 -21.72
N LYS A 231 -2.45 -2.24 -22.53
CA LYS A 231 -3.45 -2.09 -23.59
C LYS A 231 -3.42 -3.28 -24.56
N GLY A 232 -4.61 -3.79 -24.88
CA GLY A 232 -4.79 -4.89 -25.84
C GLY A 232 -4.93 -6.27 -25.22
N MET A 233 -4.84 -6.38 -23.90
CA MET A 233 -5.21 -7.58 -23.15
C MET A 233 -6.70 -7.60 -22.77
N ILE A 234 -7.17 -8.71 -22.20
CA ILE A 234 -8.52 -8.83 -21.64
C ILE A 234 -8.60 -7.92 -20.40
N PRO A 235 -9.64 -7.08 -20.25
CA PRO A 235 -9.78 -6.23 -19.07
C PRO A 235 -9.74 -7.03 -17.76
N GLN A 236 -9.24 -6.42 -16.69
CA GLN A 236 -8.99 -7.12 -15.41
C GLN A 236 -9.82 -6.57 -14.25
N GLU A 237 -10.86 -5.77 -14.53
CA GLU A 237 -11.78 -5.30 -13.50
C GLU A 237 -12.51 -6.49 -12.84
N PRO A 238 -12.92 -6.36 -11.56
CA PRO A 238 -13.48 -7.47 -10.78
C PRO A 238 -14.64 -8.25 -11.45
N TRP A 239 -15.43 -7.59 -12.29
CA TRP A 239 -16.63 -8.15 -12.93
C TRP A 239 -16.37 -8.88 -14.25
N VAL A 240 -15.13 -8.93 -14.76
CA VAL A 240 -14.85 -9.45 -16.11
C VAL A 240 -15.01 -10.97 -16.21
N PHE A 241 -14.66 -11.72 -15.17
CA PHE A 241 -14.64 -13.19 -15.18
C PHE A 241 -15.91 -13.84 -14.59
N GLY A 242 -17.04 -13.12 -14.62
CA GLY A 242 -18.34 -13.63 -14.19
C GLY A 242 -18.61 -13.50 -12.69
N PRO A 243 -19.83 -13.85 -12.25
CA PRO A 243 -20.35 -13.49 -10.92
C PRO A 243 -19.61 -14.18 -9.76
N GLU A 244 -19.04 -15.36 -9.97
CA GLU A 244 -18.24 -16.05 -8.95
C GLU A 244 -16.96 -15.29 -8.64
N ILE A 245 -16.18 -14.92 -9.66
CA ILE A 245 -14.93 -14.18 -9.49
C ILE A 245 -15.22 -12.76 -8.98
N GLU A 246 -16.29 -12.13 -9.48
CA GLU A 246 -16.72 -10.82 -8.98
C GLU A 246 -17.05 -10.86 -7.48
N ALA A 247 -17.74 -11.91 -7.01
CA ALA A 247 -18.05 -12.08 -5.60
C ALA A 247 -16.79 -12.22 -4.74
N ILE A 248 -15.84 -13.04 -5.18
CA ILE A 248 -14.56 -13.22 -4.48
C ILE A 248 -13.82 -11.87 -4.41
N CYS A 249 -13.61 -11.20 -5.55
CA CYS A 249 -12.93 -9.90 -5.58
C CYS A 249 -13.63 -8.88 -4.67
N ARG A 250 -14.97 -8.82 -4.69
CA ARG A 250 -15.76 -7.93 -3.84
C ARG A 250 -15.56 -8.22 -2.36
N ASP A 251 -15.52 -9.48 -1.95
CA ASP A 251 -15.36 -9.87 -0.54
C ASP A 251 -13.99 -9.47 0.01
N TYR A 252 -12.92 -9.65 -0.77
CA TYR A 252 -11.57 -9.21 -0.37
C TYR A 252 -11.41 -7.70 -0.39
N LEU A 253 -11.97 -7.00 -1.38
CA LEU A 253 -12.00 -5.54 -1.37
C LEU A 253 -12.76 -5.02 -0.14
N ASN A 254 -13.92 -5.59 0.18
CA ASN A 254 -14.66 -5.26 1.40
C ASN A 254 -13.87 -5.59 2.67
N LEU A 255 -13.12 -6.69 2.70
CA LEU A 255 -12.22 -7.00 3.83
C LEU A 255 -11.17 -5.90 4.00
N ARG A 256 -10.51 -5.47 2.92
CA ARG A 256 -9.54 -4.36 2.96
C ARG A 256 -10.16 -3.07 3.48
N TYR A 257 -11.32 -2.68 2.97
CA TYR A 257 -12.01 -1.45 3.40
C TYR A 257 -12.47 -1.53 4.85
N ARG A 258 -12.95 -2.69 5.32
CA ARG A 258 -13.26 -2.88 6.74
C ARG A 258 -12.00 -2.76 7.60
N LEU A 259 -10.86 -3.26 7.15
CA LEU A 259 -9.57 -3.15 7.85
C LEU A 259 -8.88 -1.80 7.69
N MET A 260 -9.50 -0.80 7.05
CA MET A 260 -8.90 0.52 6.86
C MET A 260 -8.36 1.17 8.15
N PRO A 261 -9.07 1.19 9.31
CA PRO A 261 -8.50 1.76 10.54
C PRO A 261 -7.24 1.02 11.03
N TYR A 262 -7.18 -0.30 10.84
CA TYR A 262 -5.98 -1.08 11.13
C TYR A 262 -4.83 -0.72 10.18
N LEU A 263 -5.08 -0.77 8.87
CA LEU A 263 -4.07 -0.46 7.85
C LEU A 263 -3.57 0.98 7.95
N TYR A 264 -4.46 1.94 8.23
CA TYR A 264 -4.12 3.35 8.38
C TYR A 264 -3.24 3.59 9.62
N THR A 265 -3.52 2.87 10.71
CA THR A 265 -2.65 2.86 11.89
C THR A 265 -1.27 2.27 11.58
N LEU A 266 -1.18 1.23 10.75
CA LEU A 266 0.13 0.71 10.30
C LEU A 266 0.88 1.75 9.45
N PHE A 267 0.20 2.52 8.61
CA PHE A 267 0.82 3.63 7.87
C PHE A 267 1.28 4.76 8.81
N TRP A 268 0.52 5.05 9.87
CA TRP A 268 0.97 5.97 10.91
C TRP A 268 2.25 5.45 11.61
N GLU A 269 2.27 4.20 12.06
CA GLU A 269 3.47 3.56 12.63
C GLU A 269 4.65 3.63 11.66
N THR A 270 4.41 3.29 10.39
CA THR A 270 5.37 3.35 9.29
C THR A 270 6.00 4.75 9.19
N SER A 271 5.20 5.80 9.24
CA SER A 271 5.69 7.18 9.13
C SER A 271 6.53 7.65 10.33
N HIS A 272 6.40 7.01 11.49
CA HIS A 272 7.11 7.37 12.71
C HIS A 272 8.36 6.52 12.95
N THR A 273 8.32 5.24 12.57
CA THR A 273 9.37 4.26 12.92
C THR A 273 10.06 3.64 11.71
N GLY A 274 9.48 3.77 10.51
CA GLY A 274 9.91 3.05 9.32
C GLY A 274 9.50 1.57 9.28
N ALA A 275 8.73 1.08 10.26
CA ALA A 275 8.22 -0.29 10.25
C ALA A 275 7.31 -0.52 9.02
N PRO A 276 7.50 -1.57 8.21
CA PRO A 276 6.65 -1.78 7.06
C PRO A 276 5.27 -2.30 7.45
N CYS A 277 4.23 -2.04 6.65
CA CYS A 277 2.89 -2.59 6.88
C CYS A 277 2.87 -4.12 6.72
N SER A 278 3.53 -4.64 5.67
CA SER A 278 3.70 -6.07 5.41
C SER A 278 5.10 -6.50 5.81
N ARG A 279 5.20 -7.50 6.69
CA ARG A 279 6.42 -7.84 7.43
C ARG A 279 6.77 -9.32 7.20
N PRO A 280 8.04 -9.65 6.91
CA PRO A 280 8.48 -11.04 6.91
C PRO A 280 8.41 -11.62 8.32
N LEU A 281 8.26 -12.94 8.46
CA LEU A 281 8.14 -13.58 9.77
C LEU A 281 9.32 -13.23 10.69
N LEU A 282 10.53 -13.18 10.14
CA LEU A 282 11.76 -12.80 10.87
C LEU A 282 11.65 -11.46 11.59
N TYR A 283 10.79 -10.54 11.13
CA TYR A 283 10.60 -9.23 11.76
C TYR A 283 10.01 -9.35 13.17
N HIS A 284 9.09 -10.30 13.35
CA HIS A 284 8.42 -10.54 14.63
C HIS A 284 8.99 -11.72 15.41
N PHE A 285 9.67 -12.64 14.71
CA PHE A 285 10.20 -13.87 15.28
C PHE A 285 11.68 -14.07 14.90
N PRO A 286 12.59 -13.14 15.28
CA PRO A 286 13.99 -13.20 14.85
C PRO A 286 14.77 -14.40 15.43
N ALA A 287 14.30 -14.99 16.52
CA ALA A 287 14.88 -16.21 17.09
C ALA A 287 14.45 -17.49 16.36
N ASP A 288 13.44 -17.41 15.50
CA ASP A 288 12.87 -18.54 14.78
C ASP A 288 13.45 -18.67 13.37
N LEU A 289 14.52 -19.46 13.25
CA LEU A 289 15.24 -19.65 11.99
C LEU A 289 14.41 -20.41 10.94
N HIS A 290 13.32 -21.09 11.33
CA HIS A 290 12.43 -21.74 10.36
C HIS A 290 11.62 -20.74 9.55
N GLY A 291 11.35 -19.55 10.11
CA GLY A 291 10.63 -18.48 9.42
C GLY A 291 11.44 -17.69 8.39
N TYR A 292 12.78 -17.83 8.39
CA TYR A 292 13.68 -17.07 7.51
C TYR A 292 13.52 -17.39 6.01
N PRO A 293 13.48 -18.67 5.57
CA PRO A 293 13.31 -19.00 4.16
C PRO A 293 11.87 -18.84 3.64
N ILE A 294 10.92 -18.51 4.53
CA ILE A 294 9.50 -18.43 4.19
C ILE A 294 9.22 -17.10 3.51
N HIS A 295 8.91 -17.17 2.22
CA HIS A 295 8.68 -16.02 1.35
C HIS A 295 7.22 -15.89 0.92
N ASP A 296 6.43 -16.94 1.09
CA ASP A 296 5.09 -17.13 0.54
C ASP A 296 3.95 -16.89 1.56
N GLN A 297 4.28 -16.27 2.69
CA GLN A 297 3.35 -15.75 3.70
C GLN A 297 3.94 -14.49 4.35
N THR A 298 3.07 -13.62 4.89
CA THR A 298 3.47 -12.33 5.46
C THR A 298 2.64 -11.99 6.70
N MET A 299 3.22 -11.19 7.60
CA MET A 299 2.50 -10.55 8.68
C MET A 299 2.04 -9.16 8.23
N LEU A 300 0.75 -8.88 8.29
CA LEU A 300 0.21 -7.52 8.25
C LEU A 300 0.27 -6.95 9.66
N GLY A 301 1.19 -6.02 9.90
CA GLY A 301 1.51 -5.56 11.25
C GLY A 301 1.92 -6.72 12.16
N PRO A 302 1.70 -6.62 13.48
CA PRO A 302 2.07 -7.69 14.41
C PRO A 302 1.02 -8.80 14.59
N TRP A 303 -0.20 -8.62 14.06
CA TRP A 303 -1.36 -9.40 14.51
C TRP A 303 -1.96 -10.35 13.46
N LEU A 304 -1.85 -10.06 12.17
CA LEU A 304 -2.52 -10.83 11.12
C LEU A 304 -1.49 -11.50 10.20
N LEU A 305 -1.51 -12.83 10.11
CA LEU A 305 -0.71 -13.62 9.18
C LEU A 305 -1.57 -13.98 7.97
N ALA A 306 -1.02 -13.76 6.77
CA ALA A 306 -1.68 -14.10 5.50
C ALA A 306 -0.80 -15.02 4.65
N ALA A 307 -1.41 -16.03 4.05
CA ALA A 307 -0.73 -17.02 3.20
C ALA A 307 -1.51 -17.24 1.88
N PRO A 308 -1.39 -16.36 0.87
CA PRO A 308 -2.10 -16.43 -0.41
C PRO A 308 -1.74 -17.64 -1.27
N VAL A 309 -2.70 -18.32 -1.88
CA VAL A 309 -2.39 -19.37 -2.87
C VAL A 309 -1.73 -18.76 -4.10
N TYR A 310 -0.61 -19.34 -4.52
CA TYR A 310 0.21 -18.83 -5.63
C TYR A 310 0.49 -19.89 -6.71
N ARG A 311 -0.22 -21.03 -6.69
CA ARG A 311 -0.11 -22.07 -7.73
C ARG A 311 -1.49 -22.49 -8.25
N PRO A 312 -1.60 -22.87 -9.54
CA PRO A 312 -2.87 -23.21 -10.17
C PRO A 312 -3.50 -24.48 -9.58
N GLY A 313 -4.83 -24.48 -9.48
CA GLY A 313 -5.65 -25.60 -9.04
C GLY A 313 -5.52 -25.95 -7.56
N GLN A 314 -4.78 -25.17 -6.77
CA GLN A 314 -4.62 -25.45 -5.35
C GLN A 314 -5.84 -25.02 -4.55
N VAL A 315 -6.39 -25.98 -3.80
CA VAL A 315 -7.46 -25.78 -2.82
C VAL A 315 -7.00 -25.97 -1.38
N LYS A 316 -5.71 -26.29 -1.19
CA LYS A 316 -5.02 -26.39 0.10
C LYS A 316 -3.56 -25.97 -0.10
N ARG A 317 -2.91 -25.47 0.94
CA ARG A 317 -1.47 -25.19 0.93
C ARG A 317 -0.84 -25.38 2.30
N MET A 318 0.49 -25.55 2.32
CA MET A 318 1.24 -25.52 3.56
C MET A 318 1.33 -24.09 4.10
N VAL A 319 1.19 -23.95 5.42
CA VAL A 319 1.38 -22.72 6.18
C VAL A 319 2.24 -23.03 7.40
N TYR A 320 3.17 -22.14 7.72
CA TYR A 320 3.91 -22.16 8.97
C TYR A 320 3.34 -21.14 9.95
N LEU A 321 2.97 -21.59 11.14
CA LEU A 321 2.64 -20.70 12.25
C LEU A 321 3.85 -20.62 13.18
N PRO A 322 4.45 -19.44 13.41
CA PRO A 322 5.51 -19.24 14.38
C PRO A 322 5.04 -19.48 15.83
N ALA A 323 5.99 -19.47 16.78
CA ALA A 323 5.69 -19.68 18.20
C ALA A 323 4.59 -18.74 18.74
N GLY A 324 3.61 -19.35 19.42
CA GLY A 324 2.47 -18.66 20.04
C GLY A 324 1.14 -19.27 19.63
N THR A 325 0.08 -18.77 20.25
CA THR A 325 -1.31 -19.15 19.94
C THR A 325 -1.84 -18.32 18.77
N TRP A 326 -2.52 -18.98 17.85
CA TRP A 326 -3.12 -18.41 16.65
C TRP A 326 -4.57 -18.83 16.54
N TYR A 327 -5.37 -17.99 15.88
CA TYR A 327 -6.77 -18.23 15.57
C TYR A 327 -6.92 -18.26 14.06
N ASP A 328 -7.54 -19.30 13.52
CA ASP A 328 -7.96 -19.27 12.12
C ASP A 328 -9.03 -18.19 11.93
N TRP A 329 -8.79 -17.25 11.01
CA TRP A 329 -9.68 -16.10 10.78
C TRP A 329 -11.10 -16.51 10.38
N TRP A 330 -11.27 -17.68 9.78
CA TRP A 330 -12.54 -18.11 9.19
C TRP A 330 -13.35 -19.01 10.10
N THR A 331 -12.68 -19.83 10.92
CA THR A 331 -13.33 -20.84 11.77
C THR A 331 -13.23 -20.52 13.26
N ASP A 332 -12.40 -19.55 13.63
CA ASP A 332 -12.04 -19.22 15.02
C ASP A 332 -11.37 -20.41 15.76
N GLU A 333 -10.87 -21.40 15.02
CA GLU A 333 -10.11 -22.53 15.57
C GLU A 333 -8.80 -22.04 16.18
N VAL A 334 -8.50 -22.50 17.40
CA VAL A 334 -7.25 -22.21 18.08
C VAL A 334 -6.17 -23.21 17.68
N LEU A 335 -5.03 -22.67 17.27
CA LEU A 335 -3.87 -23.39 16.78
C LEU A 335 -2.63 -22.97 17.58
N GLU A 336 -1.76 -23.92 17.85
CA GLU A 336 -0.51 -23.68 18.60
C GLU A 336 0.71 -23.80 17.69
N GLY A 337 1.51 -22.75 17.63
CA GLY A 337 2.81 -22.74 16.98
C GLY A 337 3.96 -22.92 17.96
N PRO A 338 5.17 -23.28 17.49
CA PRO A 338 5.56 -23.35 16.09
C PRO A 338 5.09 -24.65 15.42
N THR A 339 4.42 -24.55 14.26
CA THR A 339 3.93 -25.73 13.54
C THR A 339 3.76 -25.48 12.04
N HIS A 340 3.80 -26.55 11.26
CA HIS A 340 3.37 -26.55 9.86
C HIS A 340 2.01 -27.23 9.75
N LEU A 341 1.06 -26.59 9.07
CA LEU A 341 -0.26 -27.13 8.84
C LEU A 341 -0.64 -27.11 7.36
N LEU A 342 -1.49 -28.05 6.96
CA LEU A 342 -2.10 -28.08 5.63
C LEU A 342 -3.43 -27.31 5.70
N ALA A 343 -3.40 -26.04 5.32
CA ALA A 343 -4.55 -25.14 5.38
C ALA A 343 -5.53 -25.40 4.23
N ASP A 344 -6.82 -25.32 4.52
CA ASP A 344 -7.85 -25.20 3.48
C ASP A 344 -7.78 -23.83 2.81
N ALA A 345 -7.76 -23.84 1.48
CA ALA A 345 -7.63 -22.65 0.66
C ALA A 345 -8.46 -22.80 -0.64
N PRO A 346 -9.78 -23.07 -0.56
CA PRO A 346 -10.64 -23.08 -1.75
C PRO A 346 -10.60 -21.74 -2.50
N LEU A 347 -11.17 -21.66 -3.70
CA LEU A 347 -10.97 -20.51 -4.58
C LEU A 347 -11.39 -19.19 -3.93
N GLU A 348 -12.45 -19.20 -3.14
CA GLU A 348 -13.01 -18.05 -2.41
C GLU A 348 -12.24 -17.67 -1.14
N ARG A 349 -11.29 -18.51 -0.69
CA ARG A 349 -10.65 -18.36 0.62
C ARG A 349 -9.13 -18.45 0.57
N MET A 350 -8.48 -17.43 1.12
CA MET A 350 -7.07 -17.41 1.45
C MET A 350 -6.89 -17.75 2.95
N PRO A 351 -5.92 -18.61 3.32
CA PRO A 351 -5.55 -18.81 4.72
C PRO A 351 -5.13 -17.50 5.39
N LEU A 352 -5.79 -17.19 6.50
CA LEU A 352 -5.59 -16.01 7.33
C LEU A 352 -5.60 -16.44 8.79
N TYR A 353 -4.66 -15.95 9.59
CA TYR A 353 -4.53 -16.31 10.99
C TYR A 353 -4.29 -15.07 11.85
N VAL A 354 -4.96 -15.00 13.00
CA VAL A 354 -4.79 -13.90 13.96
C VAL A 354 -4.01 -14.40 15.16
N ARG A 355 -3.00 -13.65 15.57
CA ARG A 355 -2.22 -13.99 16.76
C ARG A 355 -3.02 -13.67 18.04
N ALA A 356 -2.93 -14.53 19.04
CA ALA A 356 -3.50 -14.27 20.37
C ALA A 356 -2.99 -12.94 20.95
N GLY A 357 -3.88 -12.20 21.61
CA GLY A 357 -3.62 -10.85 22.10
C GLY A 357 -3.99 -9.75 21.11
N ALA A 358 -4.42 -10.09 19.89
CA ALA A 358 -4.76 -9.11 18.88
C ALA A 358 -6.00 -8.28 19.26
N ILE A 359 -5.90 -6.99 18.93
CA ILE A 359 -6.99 -6.02 18.96
C ILE A 359 -7.05 -5.44 17.55
N LEU A 360 -8.00 -5.93 16.75
CA LEU A 360 -8.12 -5.55 15.34
C LEU A 360 -9.28 -4.57 15.15
N PRO A 361 -9.02 -3.27 14.94
CA PRO A 361 -10.07 -2.32 14.62
C PRO A 361 -10.56 -2.52 13.18
N SER A 362 -11.87 -2.45 13.00
CA SER A 362 -12.51 -2.45 11.69
C SER A 362 -13.69 -1.49 11.61
N GLY A 363 -13.97 -0.98 10.41
CA GLY A 363 -15.11 -0.13 10.09
C GLY A 363 -16.19 -0.86 9.27
N PRO A 364 -17.28 -0.18 8.89
CA PRO A 364 -18.26 -0.72 7.96
C PRO A 364 -17.65 -0.91 6.55
N ALA A 365 -18.30 -1.73 5.72
CA ALA A 365 -17.96 -1.78 4.30
C ALA A 365 -18.29 -0.44 3.61
N MET A 366 -17.36 0.03 2.78
CA MET A 366 -17.47 1.32 2.08
C MET A 366 -17.11 1.18 0.60
N GLN A 367 -17.67 2.04 -0.24
CA GLN A 367 -17.36 2.12 -1.67
C GLN A 367 -16.10 2.95 -1.96
N TYR A 368 -15.77 3.89 -1.07
CA TYR A 368 -14.58 4.73 -1.08
C TYR A 368 -14.25 5.18 0.35
N THR A 369 -13.04 5.69 0.60
CA THR A 369 -12.43 5.75 1.94
C THR A 369 -13.13 6.64 2.97
N ASP A 370 -13.84 7.67 2.52
CA ASP A 370 -14.55 8.65 3.36
C ASP A 370 -16.08 8.63 3.13
N GLU A 371 -16.63 7.54 2.55
CA GLU A 371 -18.06 7.40 2.28
C GLU A 371 -18.90 7.48 3.57
N LYS A 372 -18.40 6.85 4.64
CA LYS A 372 -19.10 6.70 5.91
C LYS A 372 -18.13 6.95 7.05
N PRO A 373 -18.60 7.47 8.20
CA PRO A 373 -17.79 7.44 9.42
C PRO A 373 -17.52 5.98 9.82
N LEU A 374 -16.50 5.77 10.66
CA LEU A 374 -16.27 4.49 11.34
C LEU A 374 -17.35 4.24 12.39
N ASN A 375 -18.59 3.99 11.96
CA ASN A 375 -19.73 3.75 12.83
C ASN A 375 -20.50 2.48 12.41
N PRO A 376 -20.44 1.39 13.20
CA PRO A 376 -19.63 1.28 14.41
C PRO A 376 -18.13 1.16 14.08
N LEU A 377 -17.27 1.59 15.01
CA LEU A 377 -15.90 1.10 15.12
C LEU A 377 -15.97 -0.27 15.80
N THR A 378 -15.58 -1.33 15.12
CA THR A 378 -15.56 -2.68 15.67
C THR A 378 -14.16 -3.03 16.15
N LEU A 379 -14.02 -3.58 17.36
CA LEU A 379 -12.77 -4.10 17.90
C LEU A 379 -12.89 -5.61 18.02
N ASP A 380 -12.23 -6.34 17.13
CA ASP A 380 -12.11 -7.79 17.22
C ASP A 380 -10.96 -8.15 18.17
N ILE A 381 -11.33 -8.75 19.30
CA ILE A 381 -10.45 -9.12 20.41
C ILE A 381 -10.24 -10.63 20.38
N TYR A 382 -8.98 -11.02 20.21
CA TYR A 382 -8.54 -12.40 20.28
C TYR A 382 -7.84 -12.61 21.63
N PRO A 383 -8.39 -13.45 22.54
CA PRO A 383 -7.87 -13.60 23.89
C PRO A 383 -6.36 -13.84 23.94
N GLY A 384 -5.68 -13.14 24.84
CA GLY A 384 -4.24 -13.17 25.03
C GLY A 384 -3.75 -11.86 25.67
N MET A 385 -2.45 -11.58 25.56
CA MET A 385 -1.86 -10.31 25.99
C MET A 385 -1.44 -9.49 24.76
N GLY A 386 -1.83 -8.23 24.71
CA GLY A 386 -1.48 -7.38 23.58
C GLY A 386 -1.84 -5.91 23.79
N ILE A 387 -1.26 -5.06 22.96
CA ILE A 387 -1.51 -3.62 22.95
C ILE A 387 -1.64 -3.15 21.52
N PHE A 388 -2.61 -2.26 21.29
CA PHE A 388 -2.81 -1.62 20.00
C PHE A 388 -3.20 -0.16 20.22
N THR A 389 -2.62 0.76 19.44
CA THR A 389 -2.98 2.17 19.49
C THR A 389 -3.62 2.55 18.17
N LEU A 390 -4.92 2.83 18.17
CA LEU A 390 -5.63 3.34 17.00
C LEU A 390 -5.23 4.79 16.76
N TYR A 391 -4.86 5.12 15.52
CA TYR A 391 -4.58 6.48 15.06
C TYR A 391 -5.68 6.97 14.13
N GLU A 392 -6.10 8.22 14.32
CA GLU A 392 -7.08 8.90 13.47
C GLU A 392 -6.72 10.36 13.25
N ASP A 393 -6.86 10.82 12.01
CA ASP A 393 -6.78 12.23 11.60
C ASP A 393 -7.82 12.49 10.49
N ASP A 394 -7.72 13.61 9.77
CA ASP A 394 -8.64 13.95 8.68
C ASP A 394 -8.43 13.17 7.37
N GLY A 395 -7.39 12.34 7.29
CA GLY A 395 -7.06 11.51 6.14
C GLY A 395 -6.49 12.24 4.91
N ILE A 396 -6.43 13.58 4.92
CA ILE A 396 -6.23 14.39 3.70
C ILE A 396 -5.10 15.40 3.87
N SER A 397 -5.10 16.14 4.97
CA SER A 397 -4.30 17.36 5.10
C SER A 397 -2.98 17.14 5.85
N PHE A 398 -2.15 18.17 5.89
CA PHE A 398 -0.96 18.21 6.75
C PHE A 398 -1.24 18.62 8.21
N ALA A 399 -2.51 18.78 8.60
CA ALA A 399 -2.86 19.22 9.97
C ALA A 399 -2.34 18.26 11.06
N TYR A 400 -2.16 16.98 10.74
CA TYR A 400 -1.52 16.01 11.65
C TYR A 400 -0.11 16.44 12.10
N GLN A 401 0.64 17.17 11.26
CA GLN A 401 1.97 17.69 11.62
C GLN A 401 1.90 18.79 12.68
N GLN A 402 0.73 19.40 12.84
CA GLN A 402 0.45 20.44 13.84
C GLN A 402 -0.23 19.85 15.09
N GLY A 403 -0.41 18.53 15.15
CA GLY A 403 -1.06 17.84 16.27
C GLY A 403 -2.56 17.60 16.09
N ASP A 404 -3.14 17.89 14.92
CA ASP A 404 -4.55 17.62 14.61
C ASP A 404 -4.76 16.16 14.20
N TYR A 405 -4.49 15.29 15.16
CA TYR A 405 -4.80 13.87 15.14
C TYR A 405 -5.25 13.46 16.54
N CYS A 406 -5.73 12.23 16.70
CA CYS A 406 -5.92 11.62 17.99
C CYS A 406 -5.50 10.15 17.99
N THR A 407 -5.18 9.64 19.17
CA THR A 407 -4.93 8.23 19.40
C THR A 407 -5.80 7.69 20.53
N THR A 408 -6.13 6.40 20.46
CA THR A 408 -6.75 5.65 21.56
C THR A 408 -6.01 4.33 21.72
N THR A 409 -5.40 4.12 22.88
CA THR A 409 -4.66 2.90 23.19
C THR A 409 -5.58 1.87 23.84
N TYR A 410 -5.54 0.65 23.33
CA TYR A 410 -6.24 -0.52 23.85
C TYR A 410 -5.19 -1.51 24.36
N GLU A 411 -5.38 -1.99 25.57
CA GLU A 411 -4.52 -3.00 26.19
C GLU A 411 -5.36 -4.20 26.62
N LEU A 412 -4.89 -5.39 26.27
CA LEU A 412 -5.49 -6.66 26.62
C LEU A 412 -4.56 -7.39 27.59
N VAL A 413 -5.11 -7.76 28.74
CA VAL A 413 -4.42 -8.56 29.75
C VAL A 413 -5.26 -9.79 30.06
N GLN A 414 -4.64 -10.96 29.97
CA GLN A 414 -5.26 -12.22 30.36
C GLN A 414 -4.54 -12.76 31.59
N ASP A 415 -5.30 -13.02 32.65
CA ASP A 415 -4.83 -13.65 33.89
C ASP A 415 -5.78 -14.78 34.30
N GLY A 416 -5.32 -16.01 34.16
CA GLY A 416 -6.15 -17.20 34.32
C GLY A 416 -7.35 -17.19 33.36
N GLY A 417 -8.57 -17.32 33.92
CA GLY A 417 -9.81 -17.27 33.15
C GLY A 417 -10.30 -15.86 32.82
N ARG A 418 -9.69 -14.82 33.41
CA ARG A 418 -10.14 -13.44 33.26
C ARG A 418 -9.41 -12.73 32.12
N LEU A 419 -10.18 -12.12 31.23
CA LEU A 419 -9.68 -11.23 30.19
C LEU A 419 -10.07 -9.79 30.53
N THR A 420 -9.12 -8.87 30.51
CA THR A 420 -9.35 -7.44 30.77
C THR A 420 -8.94 -6.62 29.57
N LEU A 421 -9.89 -5.86 29.01
CA LEU A 421 -9.66 -4.85 27.99
C LEU A 421 -9.66 -3.47 28.66
N THR A 422 -8.50 -2.81 28.64
CA THR A 422 -8.35 -1.41 29.04
C THR A 422 -8.39 -0.54 27.80
N ILE A 423 -9.32 0.40 27.74
CA ILE A 423 -9.42 1.44 26.74
C ILE A 423 -8.90 2.73 27.38
N GLY A 424 -7.81 3.26 26.86
CA GLY A 424 -7.25 4.53 27.30
C GLY A 424 -8.16 5.71 26.95
N GLU A 425 -7.98 6.82 27.65
CA GLU A 425 -8.57 8.09 27.24
C GLU A 425 -8.03 8.49 25.86
N ARG A 426 -8.89 9.08 25.02
CA ARG A 426 -8.47 9.60 23.72
C ARG A 426 -7.50 10.77 23.91
N VAL A 427 -6.35 10.72 23.25
CA VAL A 427 -5.31 11.75 23.33
C VAL A 427 -5.16 12.44 21.98
N GLY A 428 -5.12 13.78 21.96
CA GLY A 428 -4.88 14.59 20.76
C GLY A 428 -5.97 15.62 20.48
N ASN A 429 -5.81 16.40 19.42
CA ASN A 429 -6.70 17.53 19.10
C ASN A 429 -7.80 17.18 18.08
N TYR A 430 -7.67 16.07 17.37
CA TYR A 430 -8.70 15.62 16.43
C TYR A 430 -9.87 14.97 17.17
N THR A 431 -11.08 15.28 16.74
CA THR A 431 -12.30 14.66 17.25
C THR A 431 -12.93 13.80 16.14
N PRO A 432 -12.86 12.46 16.24
CA PRO A 432 -13.54 11.57 15.32
C PRO A 432 -15.04 11.85 15.28
N PRO A 433 -15.72 11.61 14.14
CA PRO A 433 -17.18 11.69 14.07
C PRO A 433 -17.86 10.80 15.13
N PRO A 434 -19.03 11.21 15.68
CA PRO A 434 -19.76 10.41 16.65
C PRO A 434 -20.04 8.99 16.15
N ARG A 435 -19.76 8.00 17.01
CA ARG A 435 -19.88 6.58 16.68
C ARG A 435 -20.13 5.73 17.91
N ASP A 436 -20.54 4.50 17.66
CA ASP A 436 -20.47 3.44 18.67
C ASP A 436 -19.20 2.61 18.50
N VAL A 437 -18.70 2.07 19.61
CA VAL A 437 -17.71 0.99 19.63
C VAL A 437 -18.43 -0.33 19.86
N VAL A 438 -18.13 -1.31 19.01
CA VAL A 438 -18.57 -2.70 19.15
C VAL A 438 -17.35 -3.55 19.45
N VAL A 439 -17.27 -4.10 20.66
CA VAL A 439 -16.23 -5.05 21.05
C VAL A 439 -16.73 -6.45 20.78
N ARG A 440 -15.97 -7.24 20.02
CA ARG A 440 -16.22 -8.65 19.73
C ARG A 440 -15.09 -9.50 20.30
N VAL A 441 -15.37 -10.28 21.34
CA VAL A 441 -14.38 -11.19 21.92
C VAL A 441 -14.63 -12.59 21.36
N HIS A 442 -13.62 -13.08 20.66
CA HIS A 442 -13.64 -14.37 19.94
C HIS A 442 -13.32 -15.54 20.87
N ASN A 443 -13.75 -16.73 20.47
CA ASN A 443 -13.55 -18.01 21.15
C ASN A 443 -13.84 -18.02 22.66
N VAL A 444 -14.88 -17.30 23.09
CA VAL A 444 -15.34 -17.26 24.48
C VAL A 444 -16.11 -18.55 24.79
N ALA A 445 -15.61 -19.35 25.74
CA ALA A 445 -16.13 -20.71 25.94
C ALA A 445 -17.54 -20.78 26.55
N THR A 446 -17.83 -19.86 27.46
CA THR A 446 -19.11 -19.72 28.14
C THR A 446 -19.42 -18.25 28.29
N ARG A 447 -20.70 -17.90 28.33
CA ARG A 447 -21.11 -16.52 28.62
C ARG A 447 -20.43 -16.04 29.90
N PRO A 448 -19.57 -15.00 29.86
CA PRO A 448 -18.88 -14.52 31.04
C PRO A 448 -19.84 -13.79 31.97
N ASP A 449 -19.52 -13.77 33.26
CA ASP A 449 -20.19 -12.89 34.19
C ASP A 449 -19.67 -11.47 33.96
N THR A 450 -20.55 -10.56 33.57
CA THR A 450 -20.17 -9.20 33.20
C THR A 450 -21.28 -8.21 33.53
N THR A 451 -20.89 -7.07 34.07
CA THR A 451 -21.81 -6.01 34.49
C THR A 451 -22.26 -5.10 33.35
N TYR A 452 -21.81 -5.36 32.11
CA TYR A 452 -22.15 -4.51 30.96
C TYR A 452 -23.54 -4.86 30.39
N PRO A 453 -24.49 -3.90 30.36
CA PRO A 453 -25.90 -4.18 30.08
C PRO A 453 -26.19 -4.56 28.61
N THR A 454 -25.30 -4.21 27.68
CA THR A 454 -25.46 -4.42 26.23
C THR A 454 -24.84 -5.72 25.74
N VAL A 455 -24.42 -6.62 26.63
CA VAL A 455 -23.69 -7.82 26.27
C VAL A 455 -24.61 -8.86 25.62
N GLN A 456 -24.16 -9.36 24.47
CA GLN A 456 -24.76 -10.46 23.74
C GLN A 456 -23.72 -11.58 23.62
N TYR A 457 -24.15 -12.83 23.75
CA TYR A 457 -23.28 -13.99 23.58
C TYR A 457 -23.92 -14.98 22.61
N ASP A 458 -23.22 -15.26 21.53
CA ASP A 458 -23.56 -16.32 20.59
C ASP A 458 -22.79 -17.59 21.00
N ALA A 459 -23.51 -18.59 21.49
CA ALA A 459 -22.90 -19.84 21.95
C ALA A 459 -22.45 -20.76 20.81
N GLU A 460 -23.04 -20.63 19.62
CA GLU A 460 -22.67 -21.42 18.44
C GLU A 460 -21.37 -20.88 17.85
N GLN A 461 -21.25 -19.56 17.75
CA GLN A 461 -20.04 -18.89 17.26
C GLN A 461 -19.00 -18.64 18.36
N ARG A 462 -19.33 -18.91 19.62
CA ARG A 462 -18.47 -18.62 20.79
C ARG A 462 -18.03 -17.16 20.83
N LEU A 463 -18.94 -16.25 20.46
CA LEU A 463 -18.66 -14.84 20.23
C LEU A 463 -19.39 -13.98 21.24
N LEU A 464 -18.64 -13.18 21.99
CA LEU A 464 -19.19 -12.19 22.91
C LEU A 464 -19.17 -10.82 22.25
N THR A 465 -20.31 -10.13 22.23
CA THR A 465 -20.43 -8.78 21.68
C THR A 465 -20.91 -7.78 22.72
N LEU A 466 -20.23 -6.65 22.80
CA LEU A 466 -20.53 -5.50 23.65
C LEU A 466 -20.63 -4.26 22.76
N ARG A 467 -21.56 -3.35 23.05
CA ARG A 467 -21.69 -2.07 22.33
C ARG A 467 -21.82 -0.91 23.30
N PHE A 468 -21.09 0.17 23.07
CA PHE A 468 -21.21 1.41 23.83
C PHE A 468 -20.86 2.61 22.96
N VAL A 469 -21.26 3.80 23.39
CA VAL A 469 -20.94 5.05 22.69
C VAL A 469 -19.47 5.40 22.90
N ASP A 470 -18.77 5.79 21.84
CA ASP A 470 -17.40 6.28 21.92
C ASP A 470 -17.36 7.75 22.39
N ASP A 471 -17.34 7.94 23.71
CA ASP A 471 -17.21 9.26 24.34
C ASP A 471 -15.74 9.68 24.59
N GLY A 472 -14.77 8.89 24.12
CA GLY A 472 -13.33 9.15 24.29
C GLY A 472 -12.81 9.01 25.72
N THR A 473 -13.64 8.59 26.68
CA THR A 473 -13.23 8.41 28.08
C THR A 473 -12.58 7.04 28.31
N ALA A 474 -11.66 6.98 29.29
CA ALA A 474 -11.03 5.72 29.67
C ALA A 474 -12.06 4.71 30.21
N ARG A 475 -11.91 3.44 29.86
CA ARG A 475 -12.78 2.34 30.30
C ARG A 475 -11.98 1.09 30.59
N VAL A 476 -12.42 0.30 31.58
CA VAL A 476 -11.87 -1.03 31.85
C VAL A 476 -13.01 -2.02 31.82
N ILE A 477 -12.93 -2.99 30.92
CA ILE A 477 -13.92 -4.04 30.73
C ILE A 477 -13.27 -5.37 31.10
N ALA A 478 -13.84 -6.07 32.07
CA ALA A 478 -13.42 -7.41 32.45
C ALA A 478 -14.45 -8.45 31.99
N PHE A 479 -13.94 -9.59 31.54
CA PHE A 479 -14.68 -10.78 31.17
C PHE A 479 -14.16 -11.93 32.04
N GLU A 480 -15.02 -12.49 32.90
CA GLU A 480 -14.68 -13.57 33.85
C GLU A 480 -15.38 -14.89 33.52
#